data_AF-A0A9W7CS16-F1
#
_entry.id   AF-A0A9W7CS16-F1
#
_cell.length_a   1.000
_cell.length_b   1.000
_cell.length_c   1.000
_cell.angle_alpha   90.00
_cell.angle_beta   90.00
_cell.angle_gamma   90.00
#
_symmetry.space_group_name_H-M   'P 1'
#
loop_
_entity.id
_entity.type
_entity.pdbx_description
1 polymer ?
#
loop_
_entity_poly.entity_id
_entity_poly.type
_entity_poly.pdbx_seq_one_letter_code
_entity_poly.pdbx_strand_id
1 'polypeptide(L)'
;MGSLRPDAPPSVDQVRHTPISSNKPELIIIDDFSNDRLLQKKLFSHYFTRGRHFKLSTIFLSHSYIATDKMIRLNSEYVAILKANSKRDLQMVVKDFNIKGVDERSIVYYYNKATERKGQMLFIDSVKGQIRYNFDRPIRIED
;
A
#
# COMPACT_ATOMS: atom_id res chain seq x y z
N MET A 1 15.02 11.93 28.09
CA MET A 1 14.00 10.93 27.70
C MET A 1 12.71 11.70 27.47
N GLY A 2 12.42 12.08 26.22
CA GLY A 2 11.27 12.93 25.92
C GLY A 2 9.98 12.13 26.04
N SER A 3 9.04 12.60 26.87
CA SER A 3 7.70 12.04 26.97
C SER A 3 7.04 12.04 25.58
N LEU A 4 6.61 10.86 25.12
CA LEU A 4 5.75 10.74 23.94
C LEU A 4 4.54 11.67 24.16
N ARG A 5 4.26 12.53 23.17
CA ARG A 5 3.01 13.31 23.19
C ARG A 5 1.85 12.31 23.25
N PRO A 6 0.83 12.54 24.11
CA PRO A 6 -0.30 11.62 24.26
C PRO A 6 -1.05 11.36 22.94
N ASP A 7 -0.93 12.27 21.97
CA ASP A 7 -1.60 12.20 20.67
C ASP A 7 -0.72 11.62 19.53
N ALA A 8 0.51 11.17 19.82
CA ALA A 8 1.36 10.58 18.80
C ALA A 8 0.90 9.15 18.45
N PRO A 9 0.84 8.77 17.16
CA PRO A 9 0.53 7.40 16.79
C PRO A 9 1.55 6.43 17.41
N PRO A 10 1.12 5.22 17.83
CA PRO A 10 2.02 4.27 18.46
C PRO A 10 3.09 3.79 17.48
N SER A 11 4.22 3.32 18.01
CA SER A 11 5.23 2.63 17.21
C SER A 11 4.87 1.16 16.96
N VAL A 12 5.52 0.55 15.98
CA VAL A 12 5.37 -0.89 15.66
C VAL A 12 5.64 -1.78 16.87
N ASP A 13 6.53 -1.35 17.78
CA ASP A 13 6.91 -2.08 18.99
C ASP A 13 5.86 -1.93 20.12
N GLN A 14 4.94 -0.96 20.02
CA GLN A 14 3.96 -0.60 21.06
C GLN A 14 2.50 -0.88 20.66
N VAL A 15 2.22 -0.99 19.36
CA VAL A 15 0.84 -1.06 18.83
C VAL A 15 0.15 -2.40 19.06
N ARG A 16 0.93 -3.46 19.28
CA ARG A 16 0.40 -4.83 19.34
C ARG A 16 -0.25 -5.10 20.69
N HIS A 17 -1.48 -5.61 20.67
CA HIS A 17 -2.25 -5.88 21.89
C HIS A 17 -2.15 -7.34 22.36
N THR A 18 -1.96 -8.26 21.42
CA THR A 18 -1.84 -9.69 21.75
C THR A 18 -0.37 -10.11 21.91
N PRO A 19 -0.04 -10.99 22.87
CA PRO A 19 1.32 -11.54 22.98
C PRO A 19 1.76 -12.19 21.66
N ILE A 20 3.03 -12.00 21.26
CA ILE A 20 3.59 -12.60 20.02
C ILE A 20 3.47 -14.14 20.05
N SER A 21 3.60 -14.75 21.24
CA SER A 21 3.45 -16.19 21.46
C SER A 21 2.07 -16.73 21.10
N SER A 22 1.04 -15.88 21.07
CA SER A 22 -0.32 -16.28 20.68
C SER A 22 -0.46 -16.58 19.18
N ASN A 23 0.55 -16.22 18.37
CA ASN A 23 0.56 -16.42 16.92
C ASN A 23 -0.60 -15.73 16.17
N LYS A 24 -1.37 -14.85 16.81
CA LYS A 24 -2.50 -14.15 16.19
C LYS A 24 -2.03 -12.99 15.31
N PRO A 25 -2.44 -12.89 14.03
CA PRO A 25 -2.17 -11.71 13.23
C PRO A 25 -3.03 -10.53 13.68
N GLU A 26 -2.51 -9.31 13.57
CA GLU A 26 -3.28 -8.06 13.76
C GLU A 26 -3.16 -7.18 12.50
N LEU A 27 -4.22 -6.45 12.19
CA LEU A 27 -4.29 -5.53 11.05
C LEU A 27 -4.23 -4.09 11.56
N ILE A 28 -3.27 -3.33 11.04
CA ILE A 28 -3.13 -1.90 11.29
C ILE A 28 -3.67 -1.14 10.08
N ILE A 29 -4.53 -0.16 10.32
CA ILE A 29 -5.03 0.75 9.29
C ILE A 29 -4.58 2.16 9.66
N ILE A 30 -3.86 2.80 8.75
CA ILE A 30 -3.38 4.17 8.88
C ILE A 30 -4.13 5.03 7.86
N ASP A 31 -4.95 5.95 8.36
CA ASP A 31 -5.79 6.85 7.55
C ASP A 31 -5.43 8.31 7.83
N ASP A 32 -5.66 9.19 6.85
CA ASP A 32 -5.45 10.65 6.91
C ASP A 32 -4.01 11.13 7.23
N PHE A 33 -3.00 10.26 7.06
CA PHE A 33 -1.59 10.62 7.28
C PHE A 33 -0.78 10.80 5.98
N SER A 34 -1.43 10.81 4.82
CA SER A 34 -0.74 10.88 3.52
C SER A 34 0.04 12.17 3.29
N ASN A 35 -0.28 13.23 4.04
CA ASN A 35 0.41 14.53 3.96
C ASN A 35 1.55 14.68 5.00
N ASP A 36 1.61 13.83 6.03
CA ASP A 36 2.67 13.89 7.04
C ASP A 36 3.90 13.07 6.62
N ARG A 37 4.79 13.72 5.86
CA ARG A 37 6.03 13.10 5.37
C ARG A 37 6.97 12.67 6.49
N LEU A 38 6.95 13.36 7.63
CA LEU A 38 7.87 13.07 8.73
C LEU A 38 7.43 11.79 9.44
N LEU A 39 6.15 11.65 9.75
CA LEU A 39 5.58 10.43 10.33
C LEU A 39 5.67 9.26 9.35
N GLN A 40 5.39 9.47 8.06
CA GLN A 40 5.58 8.41 7.06
C GLN A 40 7.01 7.86 7.07
N LYS A 41 8.00 8.75 7.03
CA LYS A 41 9.42 8.34 6.98
C LYS A 41 9.91 7.74 8.29
N LYS A 42 9.58 8.34 9.44
CA LYS A 42 10.17 7.98 10.75
C LYS A 42 9.37 6.95 11.54
N LEU A 43 8.09 6.75 11.21
CA LEU A 43 7.18 5.92 11.98
C LEU A 43 6.47 4.89 11.10
N PHE A 44 5.68 5.32 10.12
CA PHE A 44 4.84 4.40 9.35
C PHE A 44 5.65 3.49 8.42
N SER A 45 6.80 3.92 7.91
CA SER A 45 7.73 3.06 7.16
C SER A 45 8.18 1.82 7.95
N HIS A 46 8.25 1.91 9.28
CA HIS A 46 8.64 0.79 10.15
C HIS A 46 7.56 -0.30 10.20
N TYR A 47 6.29 0.05 10.01
CA TYR A 47 5.21 -0.93 9.92
C TYR A 47 5.37 -1.82 8.67
N PHE A 48 5.83 -1.25 7.56
CA PHE A 48 6.04 -1.99 6.30
C PHE A 48 7.34 -2.80 6.30
N THR A 49 8.39 -2.32 6.95
CA THR A 49 9.71 -2.99 6.98
C THR A 49 9.86 -3.99 8.12
N ARG A 50 9.31 -3.70 9.31
CA ARG A 50 9.46 -4.52 10.53
C ARG A 50 8.17 -5.20 10.98
N GLY A 51 6.99 -4.72 10.57
CA GLY A 51 5.70 -5.21 11.08
C GLY A 51 5.48 -6.72 10.93
N ARG A 52 6.04 -7.33 9.87
CA ARG A 52 5.96 -8.78 9.63
C ARG A 52 6.59 -9.60 10.77
N HIS A 53 7.67 -9.11 11.40
CA HIS A 53 8.29 -9.77 12.57
C HIS A 53 7.34 -9.82 13.77
N PHE A 54 6.39 -8.88 13.81
CA PHE A 54 5.38 -8.76 14.86
C PHE A 54 4.01 -9.30 14.41
N LYS A 55 3.92 -10.03 13.29
CA LYS A 55 2.65 -10.52 12.71
C LYS A 55 1.62 -9.39 12.51
N LEU A 56 2.11 -8.22 12.11
CA LEU A 56 1.29 -7.07 11.77
C LEU A 56 1.19 -6.96 10.26
N SER A 57 -0.04 -6.96 9.75
CA SER A 57 -0.34 -6.50 8.39
C SER A 57 -0.73 -5.02 8.47
N THR A 58 -0.36 -4.23 7.46
CA THR A 58 -0.62 -2.78 7.47
C THR A 58 -1.29 -2.35 6.18
N ILE A 59 -2.35 -1.55 6.30
CA ILE A 59 -2.99 -0.80 5.21
C ILE A 59 -2.70 0.68 5.46
N PHE A 60 -2.16 1.36 4.46
CA PHE A 60 -1.93 2.80 4.48
C PHE A 60 -2.79 3.46 3.41
N LEU A 61 -3.71 4.31 3.82
CA LEU A 61 -4.58 5.05 2.91
C LEU A 61 -3.87 6.33 2.45
N SER A 62 -3.73 6.49 1.14
CA SER A 62 -3.00 7.60 0.56
C SER A 62 -3.76 8.26 -0.58
N HIS A 63 -3.70 9.60 -0.63
CA HIS A 63 -4.24 10.39 -1.73
C HIS A 63 -3.33 10.41 -2.96
N SER A 64 -2.04 10.09 -2.81
CA SER A 64 -1.09 10.07 -3.93
C SER A 64 -0.02 9.02 -3.70
N TYR A 65 0.11 8.11 -4.67
CA TYR A 65 1.15 7.10 -4.64
C TYR A 65 2.53 7.75 -4.69
N ILE A 66 2.77 8.72 -5.58
CA ILE A 66 4.09 9.37 -5.68
C ILE A 66 4.49 10.16 -4.42
N ALA A 67 3.51 10.73 -3.71
CA ALA A 67 3.77 11.48 -2.48
C ALA A 67 4.02 10.60 -1.25
N THR A 68 3.57 9.34 -1.29
CA THR A 68 3.76 8.35 -0.22
C THR A 68 5.24 8.03 -0.06
N ASP A 69 5.77 7.86 1.15
CA ASP A 69 7.19 7.56 1.35
C ASP A 69 7.69 6.31 0.60
N LYS A 70 8.92 6.37 0.07
CA LYS A 70 9.51 5.31 -0.75
C LYS A 70 9.57 3.96 -0.01
N MET A 71 9.85 3.98 1.29
CA MET A 71 9.93 2.74 2.08
C MET A 71 8.57 2.09 2.22
N ILE A 72 7.48 2.86 2.31
CA ILE A 72 6.11 2.31 2.33
C ILE A 72 5.81 1.64 0.99
N ARG A 73 6.05 2.34 -0.12
CA ARG A 73 5.74 1.86 -1.47
C ARG A 73 6.51 0.59 -1.83
N LEU A 74 7.83 0.61 -1.69
CA LEU A 74 8.68 -0.51 -2.11
C LEU A 74 8.58 -1.74 -1.21
N ASN A 75 8.03 -1.62 0.00
CA ASN A 75 7.79 -2.75 0.90
C ASN A 75 6.31 -3.19 0.91
N SER A 76 5.47 -2.58 0.07
CA SER A 76 4.07 -2.97 -0.12
C SER A 76 3.97 -4.15 -1.09
N GLU A 77 3.20 -5.17 -0.70
CA GLU A 77 2.93 -6.34 -1.54
C GLU A 77 1.73 -6.14 -2.46
N TYR A 78 0.84 -5.22 -2.08
CA TYR A 78 -0.40 -4.95 -2.77
C TYR A 78 -0.64 -3.45 -2.86
N VAL A 79 -1.27 -3.01 -3.96
CA VAL A 79 -1.78 -1.64 -4.10
C VAL A 79 -3.18 -1.67 -4.69
N ALA A 80 -4.14 -1.10 -3.97
CA ALA A 80 -5.49 -0.88 -4.43
C ALA A 80 -5.62 0.55 -4.99
N ILE A 81 -5.84 0.68 -6.30
CA ILE A 81 -5.91 1.97 -6.98
C ILE A 81 -7.37 2.28 -7.33
N LEU A 82 -7.98 3.18 -6.56
CA LEU A 82 -9.32 3.69 -6.82
C LEU A 82 -9.31 4.85 -7.83
N LYS A 83 -10.50 5.23 -8.30
CA LYS A 83 -10.71 6.40 -9.18
C LYS A 83 -10.31 7.69 -8.46
N ALA A 84 -9.15 8.23 -8.79
CA ALA A 84 -8.65 9.58 -8.39
C ALA A 84 -7.16 9.78 -8.76
N ASN A 85 -6.49 8.74 -9.27
CA ASN A 85 -5.04 8.76 -9.44
C ASN A 85 -4.60 9.47 -10.72
N SER A 86 -3.48 10.18 -10.63
CA SER A 86 -2.87 10.84 -11.78
C SER A 86 -2.17 9.82 -12.68
N LYS A 87 -1.96 10.16 -13.96
CA LYS A 87 -1.12 9.35 -14.86
C LYS A 87 0.28 9.11 -14.27
N ARG A 88 0.81 10.10 -13.55
CA ARG A 88 2.13 10.03 -12.90
C ARG A 88 2.17 9.02 -11.75
N ASP A 89 1.09 8.91 -10.97
CA ASP A 89 0.97 7.86 -9.95
C ASP A 89 1.01 6.47 -10.60
N LEU A 90 0.24 6.26 -11.67
CA LEU A 90 0.21 4.99 -12.40
C LEU A 90 1.58 4.63 -12.98
N GLN A 91 2.29 5.58 -13.58
CA GLN A 91 3.65 5.38 -14.08
C GLN A 91 4.62 4.96 -12.96
N MET A 92 4.50 5.55 -11.78
CA MET A 92 5.34 5.20 -10.63
C MET A 92 5.01 3.79 -10.11
N VAL A 93 3.74 3.42 -10.07
CA VAL A 93 3.32 2.05 -9.71
C VAL A 93 3.95 1.02 -10.65
N VAL A 94 3.88 1.24 -11.97
CA VAL A 94 4.48 0.32 -12.95
C VAL A 94 5.98 0.15 -12.70
N LYS A 95 6.69 1.25 -12.41
CA LYS A 95 8.14 1.21 -12.13
C LYS A 95 8.47 0.48 -10.82
N ASP A 96 7.72 0.75 -9.76
CA ASP A 96 7.98 0.18 -8.44
C ASP A 96 7.66 -1.34 -8.41
N PHE A 97 6.61 -1.78 -9.13
CA PHE A 97 6.18 -3.19 -9.12
C PHE A 97 6.73 -4.03 -10.27
N ASN A 98 7.12 -3.42 -11.39
CA ASN A 98 7.74 -4.08 -12.55
C ASN A 98 7.05 -5.38 -12.99
N ILE A 99 5.72 -5.32 -13.15
CA ILE A 99 4.91 -6.49 -13.54
C ILE A 99 5.13 -6.80 -15.01
N LYS A 100 5.47 -8.06 -15.32
CA LYS A 100 5.72 -8.51 -16.70
C LYS A 100 4.50 -8.21 -17.59
N GLY A 101 4.77 -7.60 -18.75
CA GLY A 101 3.75 -7.25 -19.74
C GLY A 101 2.88 -6.04 -19.37
N VAL A 102 3.14 -5.37 -18.24
CA VAL A 102 2.48 -4.12 -17.87
C VAL A 102 3.42 -2.95 -18.11
N ASP A 103 3.02 -2.07 -19.03
CA ASP A 103 3.67 -0.81 -19.35
C ASP A 103 2.78 0.40 -19.00
N GLU A 104 3.28 1.61 -19.27
CA GLU A 104 2.55 2.85 -18.98
C GLU A 104 1.24 2.98 -19.78
N ARG A 105 1.12 2.33 -20.94
CA ARG A 105 -0.09 2.40 -21.77
C ARG A 105 -1.15 1.43 -21.27
N SER A 106 -0.77 0.17 -21.08
CA SER A 106 -1.64 -0.90 -20.59
C SER A 106 -2.14 -0.62 -19.17
N ILE A 107 -1.32 -0.10 -18.26
CA ILE A 107 -1.78 0.25 -16.91
C ILE A 107 -2.90 1.29 -16.94
N VAL A 108 -2.81 2.30 -17.81
CA VAL A 108 -3.83 3.34 -17.94
C VAL A 108 -5.13 2.74 -18.51
N TYR A 109 -5.02 1.87 -19.51
CA TYR A 109 -6.16 1.14 -20.05
C TYR A 109 -6.86 0.30 -18.98
N TYR A 110 -6.12 -0.54 -18.26
CA TYR A 110 -6.68 -1.41 -17.23
C TYR A 110 -7.23 -0.62 -16.04
N TYR A 111 -6.57 0.46 -15.62
CA TYR A 111 -7.06 1.37 -14.60
C TYR A 111 -8.40 1.98 -14.97
N ASN A 112 -8.53 2.52 -16.18
CA ASN A 112 -9.77 3.14 -16.63
C ASN A 112 -10.93 2.15 -16.66
N LYS A 113 -10.67 0.92 -17.14
CA LYS A 113 -11.65 -0.16 -17.15
C LYS A 113 -12.00 -0.65 -15.73
N ALA A 114 -11.01 -0.78 -14.85
CA ALA A 114 -11.20 -1.23 -13.48
C ALA A 114 -11.98 -0.22 -12.63
N THR A 115 -11.85 1.07 -12.93
CA THR A 115 -12.42 2.17 -12.13
C THR A 115 -13.59 2.87 -12.81
N GLU A 116 -14.20 2.23 -13.83
CA GLU A 116 -15.35 2.76 -14.56
C GLU A 116 -16.55 3.03 -13.63
N ARG A 117 -16.73 2.18 -12.60
CA ARG A 117 -17.78 2.33 -11.60
C ARG A 117 -17.18 2.76 -10.25
N LYS A 118 -17.90 3.63 -9.53
CA LYS A 118 -17.51 4.09 -8.19
C LYS A 118 -17.30 2.91 -7.24
N GLY A 119 -16.23 2.96 -6.45
CA GLY A 119 -15.88 1.90 -5.48
C GLY A 119 -15.18 0.69 -6.09
N GLN A 120 -14.95 0.65 -7.40
CA GLN A 120 -14.12 -0.36 -8.04
C GLN A 120 -12.65 0.09 -8.09
N MET A 121 -11.74 -0.87 -8.19
CA MET A 121 -10.30 -0.62 -8.15
C MET A 121 -9.53 -1.47 -9.14
N LEU A 122 -8.41 -0.92 -9.63
CA LEU A 122 -7.33 -1.72 -10.17
C LEU A 122 -6.47 -2.20 -9.00
N PHE A 123 -6.28 -3.50 -8.88
CA PHE A 123 -5.52 -4.08 -7.79
C PHE A 123 -4.20 -4.66 -8.30
N ILE A 124 -3.11 -4.21 -7.72
CA ILE A 124 -1.76 -4.66 -7.99
C ILE A 124 -1.40 -5.76 -7.00
N ASP A 125 -0.96 -6.91 -7.50
CA ASP A 125 -0.64 -8.12 -6.72
C ASP A 125 0.79 -8.54 -7.06
N SER A 126 1.77 -8.07 -6.27
CA SER A 126 3.18 -8.37 -6.50
C SER A 126 3.56 -9.79 -6.11
N VAL A 127 2.84 -10.36 -5.15
CA VAL A 127 3.04 -11.74 -4.69
C VAL A 127 2.82 -12.73 -5.83
N LYS A 128 1.84 -12.47 -6.70
CA LYS A 128 1.57 -13.28 -7.89
C LYS A 128 2.08 -12.66 -9.19
N GLY A 129 2.71 -11.49 -9.14
CA GLY A 129 3.21 -10.78 -10.32
C GLY A 129 2.11 -10.47 -11.34
N GLN A 130 0.96 -9.98 -10.89
CA GLN A 130 -0.21 -9.76 -11.75
C GLN A 130 -0.98 -8.48 -11.37
N ILE A 131 -1.88 -8.06 -12.25
CA ILE A 131 -2.89 -7.04 -11.96
C ILE A 131 -4.29 -7.64 -12.04
N ARG A 132 -5.24 -7.09 -11.27
CA ARG A 132 -6.57 -7.64 -11.08
C ARG A 132 -7.63 -6.55 -11.16
N TYR A 133 -8.81 -6.90 -11.65
CA TYR A 133 -10.01 -6.13 -11.41
C TYR A 133 -10.51 -6.48 -9.99
N ASN A 134 -10.51 -5.50 -9.09
CA ASN A 134 -10.80 -5.70 -7.67
C ASN A 134 -9.99 -6.84 -7.03
N PHE A 135 -10.55 -7.52 -6.03
CA PHE A 135 -9.82 -8.50 -5.22
C PHE A 135 -9.68 -9.88 -5.85
N ASP A 136 -10.53 -10.25 -6.80
CA ASP A 136 -10.76 -11.65 -7.15
C ASP A 136 -10.46 -11.98 -8.62
N ARG A 137 -10.48 -11.01 -9.54
CA ARG A 137 -10.40 -11.27 -10.99
C ARG A 137 -9.06 -10.86 -11.62
N PRO A 138 -8.09 -11.78 -11.82
CA PRO A 138 -6.87 -11.51 -12.56
C PRO A 138 -7.13 -11.04 -13.99
N ILE A 139 -6.26 -10.17 -14.48
CA ILE A 139 -6.24 -9.71 -15.87
C ILE A 139 -5.23 -10.56 -16.61
N ARG A 140 -5.66 -11.17 -17.73
CA ARG A 140 -4.75 -11.83 -18.66
C ARG A 140 -4.05 -10.76 -19.47
N ILE A 141 -2.74 -10.67 -19.30
CA ILE A 141 -1.88 -9.79 -20.08
C ILE A 141 -1.43 -10.62 -21.29
N GLU A 142 -1.73 -10.12 -22.48
CA GLU A 142 -1.20 -10.69 -23.72
C GLU A 142 0.24 -10.20 -23.86
N ASP A 143 1.19 -11.15 -23.99
CA ASP A 143 2.62 -10.89 -24.21
C ASP A 143 2.87 -10.37 -25.64
#